data_AF-A0A7S4HRU7-F1
#
_entry.id   AF-A0A7S4HRU7-F1
#
_cell.length_a   1.000
_cell.length_b   1.000
_cell.length_c   1.000
_cell.angle_alpha   90.00
_cell.angle_beta   90.00
_cell.angle_gamma   90.00
#
_symmetry.space_group_name_H-M   'P 1'
#
loop_
_entity.id
_entity.type
_entity.pdbx_description
1 polymer ?
#
loop_
_entity_poly.entity_id
_entity_poly.type
_entity_poly.pdbx_seq_one_letter_code
_entity_poly.pdbx_strand_id
1 'polypeptide(L)'
;GVMTGNMQGNCLHVSRRCKDCQKLGSLMLELEQVALSESYVSTFLPEEKAAWEKACRNVRSAGDLVFCLYTFEQEVKKECINTKWEEHRGEWEERLLIADSCHNVALALYDFESHMLWRAVLDSWRRDRKLWARSVRGLYPPTLRALSDCLLQLEKYTKYEVISQRWRGERAKWMHRACYCRCTEELSTAATLFEARLLGCAMKDEWKSLQLDWVTQLKMKPISYSTLASLLLKQERYMLDSALSNKWKHEHRPEWALTLQNIADIGR
;
A
#
# COMPACT_ATOMS: atom_id res chain seq x y z
N GLY A 1 -2.18 62.34 -4.82
CA GLY A 1 -3.05 61.24 -5.28
C GLY A 1 -2.19 60.02 -5.48
N VAL A 2 -2.27 59.06 -4.56
CA VAL A 2 -1.51 57.80 -4.62
C VAL A 2 -2.45 56.77 -5.22
N MET A 3 -2.17 56.32 -6.45
CA MET A 3 -2.92 55.23 -7.08
C MET A 3 -2.38 53.89 -6.56
N THR A 4 -3.18 53.24 -5.72
CA THR A 4 -3.01 51.86 -5.30
C THR A 4 -3.51 50.94 -6.42
N GLY A 5 -2.58 50.28 -7.10
CA GLY A 5 -2.89 49.21 -8.06
C GLY A 5 -3.30 47.94 -7.34
N ASN A 6 -4.61 47.69 -7.24
CA ASN A 6 -5.18 46.45 -6.77
C ASN A 6 -5.00 45.36 -7.85
N MET A 7 -4.01 44.48 -7.69
CA MET A 7 -3.97 43.20 -8.40
C MET A 7 -4.89 42.21 -7.68
N GLN A 8 -6.20 42.32 -7.89
CA GLN A 8 -7.13 41.25 -7.57
C GLN A 8 -7.10 40.22 -8.69
N GLY A 9 -6.43 39.10 -8.43
CA GLY A 9 -6.44 37.90 -9.27
C GLY A 9 -7.84 37.31 -9.31
N ASN A 10 -8.65 37.75 -10.28
CA ASN A 10 -9.94 37.17 -10.60
C ASN A 10 -9.79 35.74 -11.11
N CYS A 11 -9.97 34.75 -10.23
CA CYS A 11 -10.27 33.37 -10.60
C CYS A 11 -11.74 33.23 -11.03
N LEU A 12 -12.17 34.05 -11.99
CA LEU A 12 -13.52 34.02 -12.56
C LEU A 12 -13.42 33.89 -14.07
N HIS A 13 -12.84 32.79 -14.56
CA HIS A 13 -13.13 32.31 -15.92
C HIS A 13 -13.07 30.78 -16.01
N VAL A 14 -14.26 30.20 -16.11
CA VAL A 14 -14.64 29.04 -16.93
C VAL A 14 -13.56 27.96 -17.11
N SER A 15 -13.57 26.99 -16.20
CA SER A 15 -13.65 25.54 -16.44
C SER A 15 -12.91 24.95 -17.67
N ARG A 16 -11.71 25.41 -17.99
CA ARG A 16 -10.75 24.63 -18.77
C ARG A 16 -9.75 24.03 -17.80
N ARG A 17 -9.68 22.70 -17.77
CA ARG A 17 -8.68 21.98 -16.97
C ARG A 17 -7.31 22.50 -17.40
N CYS A 18 -6.51 22.99 -16.45
CA CYS A 18 -5.13 23.33 -16.73
C CYS A 18 -4.39 22.02 -17.07
N LYS A 19 -3.81 21.93 -18.27
CA LYS A 19 -3.10 20.74 -18.73
C LYS A 19 -1.96 20.36 -17.78
N ASP A 20 -1.29 21.36 -17.20
CA ASP A 20 -0.18 21.16 -16.27
C ASP A 20 -0.66 20.63 -14.92
N CYS A 21 -1.81 21.10 -14.41
CA CYS A 21 -2.47 20.51 -13.23
C CYS A 21 -2.78 19.04 -13.45
N GLN A 22 -3.38 18.70 -14.59
CA GLN A 22 -3.72 17.30 -14.89
C GLN A 22 -2.48 16.42 -15.01
N LYS A 23 -1.41 16.95 -15.63
CA LYS A 23 -0.16 16.20 -15.79
C LYS A 23 0.55 16.00 -14.45
N LEU A 24 0.67 17.02 -13.60
CA LEU A 24 1.22 16.85 -12.25
C LEU A 24 0.34 15.96 -11.38
N GLY A 25 -0.99 16.05 -11.52
CA GLY A 25 -1.95 15.17 -10.88
C GLY A 25 -1.73 13.70 -11.26
N SER A 26 -1.50 13.40 -12.54
CA SER A 26 -1.20 12.03 -12.99
C SER A 26 0.13 11.54 -12.43
N LEU A 27 1.18 12.37 -12.48
CA LEU A 27 2.50 12.03 -11.93
C LEU A 27 2.44 11.76 -10.42
N MET A 28 1.62 12.50 -9.67
CA MET A 28 1.44 12.27 -8.23
C MET A 28 0.67 10.96 -7.95
N LEU A 29 -0.28 10.58 -8.80
CA LEU A 29 -0.95 9.27 -8.72
C LEU A 29 0.01 8.13 -9.05
N GLU A 30 0.85 8.30 -10.06
CA GLU A 30 1.88 7.33 -10.40
C GLU A 30 2.83 7.12 -9.21
N LEU A 31 3.29 8.21 -8.57
CA LEU A 31 4.12 8.14 -7.36
C LEU A 31 3.39 7.48 -6.19
N GLU A 32 2.09 7.74 -5.99
CA GLU A 32 1.31 7.06 -4.95
C GLU A 32 1.16 5.57 -5.22
N GLN A 33 0.83 5.18 -6.45
CA GLN A 33 0.62 3.79 -6.81
C GLN A 33 1.87 2.94 -6.61
N VAL A 34 3.06 3.52 -6.86
CA VAL A 34 4.34 2.81 -6.76
C VAL A 34 5.00 2.90 -5.41
N ALA A 35 4.79 4.01 -4.69
CA ALA A 35 5.05 4.07 -3.26
C ALA A 35 4.25 2.97 -2.58
N LEU A 36 2.99 2.77 -2.95
CA LEU A 36 2.13 1.79 -2.31
C LEU A 36 2.31 0.35 -2.83
N SER A 37 2.70 0.11 -4.09
CA SER A 37 2.67 -1.25 -4.67
C SER A 37 3.62 -2.25 -4.01
N GLU A 38 4.68 -1.79 -3.34
CA GLU A 38 5.52 -2.64 -2.46
C GLU A 38 5.44 -2.24 -0.97
N SER A 39 4.89 -1.06 -0.62
CA SER A 39 4.73 -0.60 0.79
C SER A 39 3.31 -0.78 1.38
N TYR A 40 2.48 -1.63 0.79
CA TYR A 40 1.21 -2.09 1.38
C TYR A 40 1.49 -3.03 2.59
N VAL A 41 1.93 -2.41 3.68
CA VAL A 41 2.73 -2.95 4.79
C VAL A 41 1.99 -3.72 5.89
N SER A 42 0.89 -4.41 5.69
CA SER A 42 0.23 -5.19 6.77
C SER A 42 -0.04 -4.43 8.12
N THR A 43 -0.84 -5.00 9.03
CA THR A 43 -0.82 -4.65 10.47
C THR A 43 0.31 -5.42 11.14
N PHE A 44 0.73 -6.49 10.49
CA PHE A 44 2.01 -7.16 10.65
C PHE A 44 3.10 -6.11 10.46
N LEU A 45 3.63 -5.55 11.55
CA LEU A 45 4.71 -4.56 11.46
C LEU A 45 5.78 -5.11 10.51
N PRO A 46 6.43 -4.32 9.64
CA PRO A 46 7.39 -4.84 8.65
C PRO A 46 8.42 -5.80 9.26
N GLU A 47 8.84 -5.51 10.49
CA GLU A 47 9.75 -6.32 11.29
C GLU A 47 9.12 -7.65 11.74
N GLU A 48 7.87 -7.63 12.20
CA GLU A 48 7.11 -8.82 12.56
C GLU A 48 6.85 -9.68 11.32
N LYS A 49 6.53 -9.06 10.16
CA LYS A 49 6.27 -9.79 8.91
C LYS A 49 7.52 -10.48 8.43
N ALA A 50 8.65 -9.78 8.43
CA ALA A 50 9.94 -10.38 8.08
C ALA A 50 10.30 -11.53 9.03
N ALA A 51 10.04 -11.37 10.33
CA ALA A 51 10.25 -12.42 11.32
C ALA A 51 9.34 -13.64 11.09
N TRP A 52 8.06 -13.42 10.78
CA TRP A 52 7.09 -14.46 10.47
C TRP A 52 7.39 -15.18 9.16
N GLU A 53 7.74 -14.46 8.09
CA GLU A 53 8.17 -15.07 6.83
C GLU A 53 9.42 -15.93 7.05
N LYS A 54 10.37 -15.41 7.85
CA LYS A 54 11.56 -16.17 8.23
C LYS A 54 11.17 -17.41 9.05
N ALA A 55 10.20 -17.32 9.95
CA ALA A 55 9.69 -18.47 10.70
C ALA A 55 9.07 -19.51 9.75
N CYS A 56 8.19 -19.09 8.83
CA CYS A 56 7.60 -19.95 7.79
C CYS A 56 8.69 -20.67 6.97
N ARG A 57 9.71 -19.93 6.51
CA ARG A 57 10.80 -20.51 5.70
C ARG A 57 11.67 -21.49 6.47
N ASN A 58 11.70 -21.40 7.80
CA ASN A 58 12.54 -22.21 8.70
C ASN A 58 11.76 -23.22 9.54
N VAL A 59 10.51 -23.53 9.19
CA VAL A 59 9.70 -24.57 9.82
C VAL A 59 10.46 -25.89 9.89
N ARG A 60 10.51 -26.50 11.07
CA ARG A 60 11.14 -27.81 11.34
C ARG A 60 10.15 -28.84 11.89
N SER A 61 8.99 -28.39 12.35
CA SER A 61 7.96 -29.20 12.98
C SER A 61 6.55 -28.75 12.58
N ALA A 62 5.55 -29.60 12.84
CA ALA A 62 4.15 -29.20 12.69
C ALA A 62 3.79 -28.02 13.63
N GLY A 63 4.37 -27.99 14.83
CA GLY A 63 4.20 -26.89 15.79
C GLY A 63 4.66 -25.54 15.24
N ASP A 64 5.75 -25.49 14.46
CA ASP A 64 6.20 -24.25 13.83
C ASP A 64 5.18 -23.73 12.80
N LEU A 65 4.53 -24.62 12.04
CA LEU A 65 3.46 -24.23 11.11
C LEU A 65 2.18 -23.83 11.83
N VAL A 66 1.84 -24.52 12.92
CA VAL A 66 0.71 -24.16 13.79
C VAL A 66 0.87 -22.73 14.26
N PHE A 67 2.05 -22.38 14.78
CA PHE A 67 2.38 -21.03 15.18
C PHE A 67 2.23 -20.04 14.01
N CYS A 68 2.84 -20.34 12.86
CA CYS A 68 2.78 -19.44 11.69
C CYS A 68 1.35 -19.21 11.19
N LEU A 69 0.53 -20.26 11.12
CA LEU A 69 -0.86 -20.18 10.67
C LEU A 69 -1.72 -19.41 11.68
N TYR A 70 -1.53 -19.67 12.97
CA TYR A 70 -2.23 -18.94 14.02
C TYR A 70 -1.90 -17.45 14.01
N THR A 71 -0.62 -17.08 13.94
CA THR A 71 -0.21 -15.68 13.83
C THR A 71 -0.80 -15.01 12.60
N PHE A 72 -0.81 -15.69 11.45
CA PHE A 72 -1.40 -15.13 10.23
C PHE A 72 -2.91 -14.90 10.37
N GLU A 73 -3.64 -15.81 11.03
CA GLU A 73 -5.07 -15.66 11.27
C GLU A 73 -5.40 -14.42 12.11
N GLN A 74 -4.65 -14.17 13.18
CA GLN A 74 -4.83 -13.00 14.06
C GLN A 74 -4.72 -11.66 13.31
N GLU A 75 -3.88 -11.64 12.27
CA GLU A 75 -3.60 -10.44 11.49
C GLU A 75 -4.66 -10.18 10.40
N VAL A 76 -5.49 -11.18 10.06
CA VAL A 76 -6.61 -10.99 9.14
C VAL A 76 -7.78 -10.36 9.89
N LYS A 77 -8.23 -9.19 9.44
CA LYS A 77 -9.37 -8.53 10.08
C LYS A 77 -10.65 -9.36 10.03
N LYS A 78 -11.40 -9.29 11.13
CA LYS A 78 -12.70 -9.95 11.30
C LYS A 78 -13.69 -9.66 10.17
N GLU A 79 -13.78 -8.41 9.67
CA GLU A 79 -14.71 -8.12 8.57
C GLU A 79 -14.34 -8.79 7.23
N CYS A 80 -13.16 -9.36 7.12
CA CYS A 80 -12.67 -10.01 5.90
C CYS A 80 -12.80 -11.53 5.95
N ILE A 81 -13.32 -12.05 7.06
CA ILE A 81 -13.69 -13.43 7.24
C ILE A 81 -15.22 -13.49 7.31
N ASN A 82 -15.81 -14.60 6.86
CA ASN A 82 -17.26 -14.78 6.93
C ASN A 82 -17.73 -14.78 8.40
N THR A 83 -18.99 -14.39 8.64
CA THR A 83 -19.52 -14.26 10.02
C THR A 83 -19.63 -15.59 10.76
N LYS A 84 -19.69 -16.71 10.04
CA LYS A 84 -19.71 -18.06 10.65
C LYS A 84 -18.34 -18.45 11.21
N TRP A 85 -17.27 -17.76 10.81
CA TRP A 85 -15.94 -18.01 11.34
C TRP A 85 -15.89 -17.78 12.84
N GLU A 86 -16.52 -16.75 13.39
CA GLU A 86 -16.44 -16.48 14.83
C GLU A 86 -17.00 -17.65 15.67
N GLU A 87 -18.05 -18.31 15.18
CA GLU A 87 -18.65 -19.51 15.80
C GLU A 87 -17.73 -20.74 15.63
N HIS A 88 -17.03 -20.84 14.49
CA HIS A 88 -16.17 -21.96 14.12
C HIS A 88 -14.72 -21.84 14.63
N ARG A 89 -14.28 -20.61 14.94
CA ARG A 89 -12.89 -20.26 15.25
C ARG A 89 -12.38 -21.00 16.47
N GLY A 90 -13.21 -21.19 17.49
CA GLY A 90 -12.84 -21.93 18.71
C GLY A 90 -12.49 -23.39 18.40
N GLU A 91 -13.33 -24.09 17.63
CA GLU A 91 -13.06 -25.48 17.22
C GLU A 91 -11.85 -25.57 16.28
N TRP A 92 -11.70 -24.60 15.37
CA TRP A 92 -10.53 -24.51 14.50
C TRP A 92 -9.23 -24.31 15.30
N GLU A 93 -9.23 -23.39 16.27
CA GLU A 93 -8.08 -23.08 17.11
C GLU A 93 -7.68 -24.28 17.97
N GLU A 94 -8.63 -24.95 18.61
CA GLU A 94 -8.38 -26.17 19.38
C GLU A 94 -7.75 -27.27 18.50
N ARG A 95 -8.34 -27.54 17.33
CA ARG A 95 -7.82 -28.53 16.38
C ARG A 95 -6.43 -28.16 15.86
N LEU A 96 -6.18 -26.88 15.63
CA LEU A 96 -4.89 -26.40 15.17
C LEU A 96 -3.81 -26.56 16.25
N LEU A 97 -4.10 -26.22 17.50
CA LEU A 97 -3.14 -26.30 18.61
C LEU A 97 -2.75 -27.74 18.97
N ILE A 98 -3.64 -28.71 18.76
CA ILE A 98 -3.33 -30.14 18.94
C ILE A 98 -2.79 -30.81 17.67
N ALA A 99 -2.61 -30.07 16.57
CA ALA A 99 -2.17 -30.64 15.31
C ALA A 99 -0.70 -31.10 15.39
N ASP A 100 -0.51 -32.42 15.49
CA ASP A 100 0.79 -33.10 15.55
C ASP A 100 1.31 -33.55 14.16
N SER A 101 0.49 -33.39 13.12
CA SER A 101 0.78 -33.86 11.77
C SER A 101 0.58 -32.78 10.73
N CYS A 102 1.37 -32.85 9.65
CA CYS A 102 1.20 -31.98 8.48
C CYS A 102 -0.22 -32.07 7.90
N HIS A 103 -0.86 -33.24 7.99
CA HIS A 103 -2.22 -33.43 7.51
C HIS A 103 -3.22 -32.55 8.27
N ASN A 104 -3.16 -32.55 9.60
CA ASN A 104 -4.05 -31.75 10.43
C ASN A 104 -3.85 -30.25 10.19
N VAL A 105 -2.59 -29.81 10.07
CA VAL A 105 -2.26 -28.42 9.71
C VAL A 105 -2.78 -28.05 8.32
N ALA A 106 -2.68 -28.95 7.34
CA ALA A 106 -3.21 -28.73 5.99
C ALA A 106 -4.73 -28.54 5.99
N LEU A 107 -5.45 -29.36 6.76
CA LEU A 107 -6.90 -29.22 6.93
C LEU A 107 -7.24 -27.87 7.56
N ALA A 108 -6.54 -27.47 8.63
CA ALA A 108 -6.75 -26.19 9.28
C ALA A 108 -6.46 -24.99 8.36
N LEU A 109 -5.37 -25.03 7.57
CA LEU A 109 -5.02 -24.00 6.60
C LEU A 109 -6.12 -23.84 5.53
N TYR A 110 -6.60 -24.97 4.99
CA TYR A 110 -7.68 -24.95 4.00
C TYR A 110 -8.99 -24.43 4.59
N ASP A 111 -9.32 -24.85 5.81
CA ASP A 111 -10.54 -24.45 6.52
C ASP A 111 -10.56 -22.93 6.72
N PHE A 112 -9.47 -22.36 7.24
CA PHE A 112 -9.31 -20.92 7.40
C PHE A 112 -9.46 -20.16 6.07
N GLU A 113 -8.75 -20.56 5.02
CA GLU A 113 -8.85 -19.92 3.70
C GLU A 113 -10.28 -19.96 3.15
N SER A 114 -10.99 -21.07 3.35
CA SER A 114 -12.35 -21.23 2.85
C SER A 114 -13.36 -20.30 3.53
N HIS A 115 -13.00 -19.76 4.70
CA HIS A 115 -13.79 -18.78 5.44
C HIS A 115 -13.41 -17.33 5.10
N MET A 116 -12.28 -17.09 4.43
CA MET A 116 -11.93 -15.76 3.93
C MET A 116 -12.90 -15.31 2.83
N LEU A 117 -13.34 -14.06 2.90
CA LEU A 117 -14.22 -13.49 1.88
C LEU A 117 -13.42 -13.19 0.60
N TRP A 118 -14.07 -13.28 -0.57
CA TRP A 118 -13.41 -12.91 -1.84
C TRP A 118 -12.89 -11.47 -1.89
N ARG A 119 -13.47 -10.58 -1.09
CA ARG A 119 -12.98 -9.19 -0.95
C ARG A 119 -11.66 -9.10 -0.18
N ALA A 120 -11.29 -10.13 0.57
CA ALA A 120 -10.07 -10.22 1.36
C ALA A 120 -8.86 -10.69 0.54
N VAL A 121 -9.06 -11.12 -0.70
CA VAL A 121 -8.02 -11.73 -1.55
C VAL A 121 -7.98 -11.07 -2.93
N LEU A 122 -6.81 -11.08 -3.56
CA LEU A 122 -6.57 -10.55 -4.90
C LEU A 122 -7.42 -11.32 -5.93
N ASP A 123 -7.84 -10.65 -7.01
CA ASP A 123 -8.68 -11.30 -8.02
C ASP A 123 -7.94 -12.44 -8.75
N SER A 124 -6.61 -12.34 -8.84
CA SER A 124 -5.74 -13.43 -9.32
C SER A 124 -5.88 -14.69 -8.49
N TRP A 125 -6.14 -14.58 -7.19
CA TRP A 125 -6.35 -15.72 -6.30
C TRP A 125 -7.48 -16.63 -6.76
N ARG A 126 -8.55 -16.09 -7.36
CA ARG A 126 -9.68 -16.90 -7.83
C ARG A 126 -9.27 -17.98 -8.83
N ARG A 127 -8.26 -17.67 -9.66
CA ARG A 127 -7.71 -18.60 -10.65
C ARG A 127 -6.79 -19.62 -9.97
N ASP A 128 -5.95 -19.15 -9.06
CA ASP A 128 -4.89 -19.95 -8.45
C ASP A 128 -5.41 -20.82 -7.30
N ARG A 129 -6.51 -20.43 -6.64
CA ARG A 129 -7.11 -21.09 -5.48
C ARG A 129 -7.39 -22.56 -5.74
N LYS A 130 -7.86 -22.94 -6.94
CA LYS A 130 -8.17 -24.35 -7.25
C LYS A 130 -6.90 -25.21 -7.24
N LEU A 131 -5.79 -24.69 -7.75
CA LEU A 131 -4.50 -25.38 -7.73
C LEU A 131 -3.93 -25.39 -6.32
N TRP A 132 -3.97 -24.25 -5.63
CA TRP A 132 -3.55 -24.15 -4.23
C TRP A 132 -4.32 -25.12 -3.31
N ALA A 133 -5.65 -25.17 -3.42
CA ALA A 133 -6.49 -26.08 -2.64
C ALA A 133 -6.16 -27.55 -2.91
N ARG A 134 -5.79 -27.90 -4.15
CA ARG A 134 -5.28 -29.24 -4.49
C ARG A 134 -3.90 -29.48 -3.90
N SER A 135 -3.03 -28.48 -3.83
CA SER A 135 -1.74 -28.61 -3.15
C SER A 135 -1.93 -28.83 -1.64
N VAL A 136 -2.81 -28.06 -1.00
CA VAL A 136 -3.07 -28.20 0.44
C VAL A 136 -3.75 -29.54 0.76
N ARG A 137 -4.79 -29.93 0.00
CA ARG A 137 -5.59 -31.15 0.30
C ARG A 137 -5.12 -32.42 -0.40
N GLY A 138 -4.41 -32.30 -1.52
CA GLY A 138 -4.06 -33.39 -2.42
C GLY A 138 -2.62 -33.84 -2.33
N LEU A 139 -1.76 -33.15 -1.58
CA LEU A 139 -0.47 -33.70 -1.19
C LEU A 139 -0.71 -34.79 -0.15
N TYR A 140 -0.40 -36.04 -0.51
CA TYR A 140 -0.39 -37.14 0.45
C TYR A 140 0.95 -37.90 0.38
N PRO A 141 1.77 -37.88 1.45
CA PRO A 141 1.64 -37.02 2.63
C PRO A 141 2.07 -35.56 2.33
N PRO A 142 1.40 -34.55 2.92
CA PRO A 142 1.86 -33.17 2.81
C PRO A 142 3.16 -33.00 3.59
N THR A 143 4.14 -32.29 3.02
CA THR A 143 5.40 -31.97 3.70
C THR A 143 5.30 -30.62 4.39
N LEU A 144 6.05 -30.44 5.48
CA LEU A 144 6.16 -29.16 6.19
C LEU A 144 6.50 -28.00 5.24
N ARG A 145 7.45 -28.24 4.33
CA ARG A 145 7.88 -27.23 3.36
C ARG A 145 6.74 -26.84 2.41
N ALA A 146 6.04 -27.83 1.85
CA ALA A 146 4.96 -27.55 0.91
C ALA A 146 3.79 -26.79 1.56
N LEU A 147 3.46 -27.08 2.82
CA LEU A 147 2.43 -26.35 3.57
C LEU A 147 2.87 -24.94 3.94
N SER A 148 4.13 -24.76 4.31
CA SER A 148 4.71 -23.42 4.51
C SER A 148 4.62 -22.57 3.25
N ASP A 149 4.98 -23.14 2.09
CA ASP A 149 4.88 -22.46 0.81
C ASP A 149 3.41 -22.13 0.46
N CYS A 150 2.46 -23.00 0.80
CA CYS A 150 1.03 -22.73 0.64
C CYS A 150 0.54 -21.59 1.56
N LEU A 151 1.02 -21.51 2.80
CA LEU A 151 0.67 -20.43 3.74
C LEU A 151 1.25 -19.08 3.26
N LEU A 152 2.51 -19.06 2.85
CA LEU A 152 3.16 -17.88 2.25
C LEU A 152 2.45 -17.45 0.96
N GLN A 153 1.99 -18.40 0.16
CA GLN A 153 1.19 -18.10 -1.02
C GLN A 153 -0.13 -17.44 -0.62
N LEU A 154 -0.88 -18.01 0.32
CA LEU A 154 -2.14 -17.41 0.78
C LEU A 154 -1.96 -15.98 1.32
N GLU A 155 -0.91 -15.74 2.11
CA GLU A 155 -0.56 -14.40 2.59
C GLU A 155 -0.34 -13.43 1.42
N LYS A 156 0.49 -13.81 0.45
CA LYS A 156 0.79 -13.00 -0.73
C LYS A 156 -0.45 -12.61 -1.53
N TYR A 157 -1.47 -13.46 -1.54
CA TYR A 157 -2.73 -13.21 -2.26
C TYR A 157 -3.81 -12.54 -1.40
N THR A 158 -3.57 -12.30 -0.12
CA THR A 158 -4.47 -11.56 0.76
C THR A 158 -4.34 -10.06 0.49
N LYS A 159 -5.46 -9.39 0.18
CA LYS A 159 -5.52 -7.94 -0.08
C LYS A 159 -5.14 -7.19 1.19
N TYR A 160 -4.28 -6.18 1.08
CA TYR A 160 -3.89 -5.39 2.23
C TYR A 160 -4.94 -4.34 2.68
N GLU A 161 -5.86 -3.95 1.80
CA GLU A 161 -7.01 -3.04 2.08
C GLU A 161 -7.96 -3.57 3.16
N VAL A 162 -7.78 -4.84 3.53
CA VAL A 162 -8.28 -5.47 4.73
C VAL A 162 -7.85 -4.69 5.97
N ILE A 163 -6.92 -3.71 5.92
CA ILE A 163 -6.43 -2.91 7.05
C ILE A 163 -6.69 -1.38 6.91
N SER A 164 -7.21 -0.77 7.98
CA SER A 164 -7.78 0.61 8.17
C SER A 164 -8.84 1.17 7.19
N GLN A 165 -10.06 1.43 7.71
CA GLN A 165 -11.23 1.97 6.98
C GLN A 165 -11.12 3.48 6.64
N ARG A 166 -10.32 4.24 7.41
CA ARG A 166 -10.15 5.69 7.28
C ARG A 166 -9.43 6.07 5.99
N TRP A 167 -8.44 5.28 5.58
CA TRP A 167 -7.67 5.53 4.37
C TRP A 167 -8.51 5.32 3.10
N ARG A 168 -9.40 4.33 3.03
CA ARG A 168 -10.24 4.11 1.83
C ARG A 168 -11.12 5.32 1.49
N GLY A 169 -11.76 5.93 2.50
CA GLY A 169 -12.57 7.14 2.31
C GLY A 169 -11.73 8.37 1.95
N GLU A 170 -10.54 8.49 2.54
CA GLU A 170 -9.64 9.62 2.29
C GLU A 170 -8.91 9.48 0.94
N ARG A 171 -8.51 8.28 0.53
CA ARG A 171 -7.88 7.97 -0.76
C ARG A 171 -8.81 8.26 -1.92
N ALA A 172 -10.08 7.86 -1.85
CA ALA A 172 -11.04 8.20 -2.91
C ALA A 172 -11.20 9.72 -3.08
N LYS A 173 -11.27 10.46 -1.95
CA LYS A 173 -11.30 11.92 -1.95
C LYS A 173 -9.98 12.53 -2.45
N TRP A 174 -8.85 11.95 -2.07
CA TRP A 174 -7.51 12.38 -2.48
C TRP A 174 -7.29 12.15 -3.97
N MET A 175 -7.58 10.96 -4.49
CA MET A 175 -7.54 10.63 -5.91
C MET A 175 -8.41 11.58 -6.71
N HIS A 176 -9.63 11.85 -6.24
CA HIS A 176 -10.49 12.82 -6.89
C HIS A 176 -9.84 14.21 -6.93
N ARG A 177 -9.21 14.66 -5.84
CA ARG A 177 -8.48 15.94 -5.81
C ARG A 177 -7.28 15.93 -6.75
N ALA A 178 -6.48 14.86 -6.78
CA ALA A 178 -5.30 14.75 -7.63
C ALA A 178 -5.66 14.71 -9.12
N CYS A 179 -6.59 13.83 -9.52
CA CYS A 179 -7.02 13.65 -10.91
C CYS A 179 -7.76 14.86 -11.49
N TYR A 180 -8.56 15.52 -10.65
CA TYR A 180 -9.49 16.57 -11.06
C TYR A 180 -9.13 17.94 -10.50
N CYS A 181 -7.87 18.15 -10.09
CA CYS A 181 -7.39 19.44 -9.63
C CYS A 181 -7.55 20.50 -10.74
N ARG A 182 -7.96 21.70 -10.34
CA ARG A 182 -8.21 22.84 -11.22
C ARG A 182 -7.14 23.91 -11.09
N CYS A 183 -6.39 23.90 -9.99
CA CYS A 183 -5.33 24.83 -9.68
C CYS A 183 -4.21 24.17 -8.87
N THR A 184 -3.09 24.87 -8.71
CA THR A 184 -1.91 24.37 -8.00
C THR A 184 -2.14 24.25 -6.50
N GLU A 185 -3.04 25.04 -5.91
CA GLU A 185 -3.39 24.95 -4.48
C GLU A 185 -4.16 23.66 -4.13
N GLU A 186 -5.04 23.21 -5.01
CA GLU A 186 -5.73 21.92 -4.85
C GLU A 186 -4.72 20.77 -4.92
N LEU A 187 -3.74 20.88 -5.82
CA LEU A 187 -2.71 19.87 -6.00
C LEU A 187 -1.67 19.90 -4.86
N SER A 188 -1.28 21.07 -4.34
CA SER A 188 -0.39 21.16 -3.18
C SER A 188 -1.06 20.63 -1.91
N THR A 189 -2.37 20.83 -1.78
CA THR A 189 -3.18 20.21 -0.73
C THR A 189 -3.16 18.69 -0.86
N ALA A 190 -3.30 18.15 -2.08
CA ALA A 190 -3.24 16.73 -2.33
C ALA A 190 -1.84 16.15 -2.02
N ALA A 191 -0.76 16.85 -2.39
CA ALA A 191 0.61 16.45 -2.07
C ALA A 191 0.86 16.44 -0.55
N THR A 192 0.38 17.46 0.19
CA THR A 192 0.48 17.52 1.65
C THR A 192 -0.27 16.35 2.31
N LEU A 193 -1.46 16.02 1.80
CA LEU A 193 -2.25 14.89 2.30
C LEU A 193 -1.58 13.55 2.00
N PHE A 194 -0.91 13.41 0.85
CA PHE A 194 -0.14 12.21 0.53
C PHE A 194 1.04 12.04 1.48
N GLU A 195 1.81 13.11 1.69
CA GLU A 195 2.95 13.11 2.60
C GLU A 195 2.58 12.71 4.03
N ALA A 196 1.51 13.31 4.58
CA ALA A 196 1.04 13.00 5.93
C ALA A 196 0.57 11.53 6.11
N ARG A 197 0.53 10.74 5.03
CA ARG A 197 0.12 9.34 5.00
C ARG A 197 1.24 8.39 4.62
N LEU A 198 2.38 8.90 4.15
CA LEU A 198 3.58 8.08 4.01
C LEU A 198 4.03 7.63 5.40
N LEU A 199 4.36 6.34 5.53
CA LEU A 199 4.93 5.81 6.75
C LEU A 199 6.33 6.38 6.94
N GLY A 200 6.71 6.67 8.19
CA GLY A 200 8.07 7.18 8.49
C GLY A 200 9.16 6.21 8.02
N CYS A 201 8.89 4.90 8.02
CA CYS A 201 9.80 3.86 7.53
C CYS A 201 9.86 3.75 5.99
N ALA A 202 9.05 4.51 5.24
CA ALA A 202 9.16 4.61 3.79
C ALA A 202 10.12 5.72 3.34
N MET A 203 10.58 6.55 4.28
CA MET A 203 11.42 7.72 4.04
C MET A 203 12.79 7.55 4.67
N LYS A 204 13.81 8.16 4.06
CA LYS A 204 15.15 8.30 4.66
C LYS A 204 15.07 9.16 5.92
N ASP A 205 15.95 8.92 6.90
CA ASP A 205 15.91 9.64 8.18
C ASP A 205 16.07 11.15 8.03
N GLU A 206 16.84 11.61 7.03
CA GLU A 206 17.03 13.02 6.72
C GLU A 206 15.70 13.72 6.37
N TRP A 207 14.70 12.98 5.86
CA TRP A 207 13.38 13.53 5.55
C TRP A 207 12.72 14.17 6.77
N LYS A 208 12.90 13.61 7.98
CA LYS A 208 12.32 14.13 9.22
C LYS A 208 12.70 15.59 9.46
N SER A 209 13.93 15.97 9.11
CA SER A 209 14.42 17.35 9.24
C SER A 209 13.94 18.28 8.13
N LEU A 210 13.59 17.75 6.96
CA LEU A 210 13.21 18.51 5.77
C LEU A 210 11.69 18.62 5.59
N GLN A 211 10.92 17.72 6.21
CA GLN A 211 9.48 17.60 6.07
C GLN A 211 8.76 18.91 6.39
N LEU A 212 9.11 19.56 7.50
CA LEU A 212 8.44 20.78 7.94
C LEU A 212 8.62 21.94 6.93
N ASP A 213 9.83 22.14 6.43
CA ASP A 213 10.15 23.11 5.39
C ASP A 213 9.39 22.77 4.09
N TRP A 214 9.41 21.51 3.68
CA TRP A 214 8.70 21.05 2.49
C TRP A 214 7.18 21.31 2.56
N VAL A 215 6.53 20.97 3.69
CA VAL A 215 5.11 21.24 3.92
C VAL A 215 4.83 22.74 3.95
N THR A 216 5.74 23.53 4.51
CA THR A 216 5.61 25.00 4.56
C THR A 216 5.61 25.57 3.14
N GLN A 217 6.55 25.14 2.28
CA GLN A 217 6.62 25.56 0.89
C GLN A 217 5.36 25.16 0.10
N LEU A 218 4.81 23.96 0.32
CA LEU A 218 3.54 23.55 -0.30
C LEU A 218 2.34 24.41 0.07
N LYS A 219 2.36 25.01 1.26
CA LYS A 219 1.28 25.86 1.78
C LYS A 219 1.41 27.32 1.38
N MET A 220 2.54 27.73 0.79
CA MET A 220 2.71 29.10 0.28
C MET A 220 1.71 29.36 -0.84
N LYS A 221 1.14 30.57 -0.85
CA LYS A 221 0.19 31.01 -1.88
C LYS A 221 0.66 32.32 -2.52
N PRO A 222 0.68 32.43 -3.85
CA PRO A 222 0.44 31.36 -4.83
C PRO A 222 1.64 30.39 -4.92
N ILE A 223 1.39 29.11 -5.19
CA ILE A 223 2.45 28.12 -5.50
C ILE A 223 2.52 27.89 -7.01
N SER A 224 3.72 27.97 -7.57
CA SER A 224 3.94 27.73 -9.00
C SER A 224 4.01 26.23 -9.34
N TYR A 225 3.73 25.88 -10.59
CA TYR A 225 3.93 24.51 -11.09
C TYR A 225 5.38 24.03 -10.93
N SER A 226 6.34 24.93 -11.20
CA SER A 226 7.77 24.65 -11.09
C SER A 226 8.17 24.32 -9.64
N THR A 227 7.69 25.12 -8.68
CA THR A 227 7.91 24.87 -7.25
C THR A 227 7.29 23.55 -6.82
N LEU A 228 6.04 23.29 -7.21
CA LEU A 228 5.36 22.04 -6.87
C LEU A 228 6.06 20.81 -7.45
N ALA A 229 6.49 20.86 -8.72
CA ALA A 229 7.24 19.79 -9.36
C ALA A 229 8.58 19.52 -8.67
N SER A 230 9.30 20.59 -8.31
CA SER A 230 10.56 20.50 -7.56
C SER A 230 10.38 19.85 -6.18
N LEU A 231 9.27 20.18 -5.50
CA LEU A 231 8.93 19.60 -4.20
C LEU A 231 8.58 18.11 -4.34
N LEU A 232 7.84 17.69 -5.37
CA LEU A 232 7.55 16.28 -5.63
C LEU A 232 8.83 15.47 -5.92
N LEU A 233 9.75 16.01 -6.72
CA LEU A 233 11.07 15.41 -6.95
C LEU A 233 11.87 15.29 -5.65
N LYS A 234 11.86 16.33 -4.81
CA LYS A 234 12.52 16.30 -3.50
C LYS A 234 11.94 15.17 -2.65
N GLN A 235 10.61 15.05 -2.55
CA GLN A 235 9.96 13.99 -1.78
C GLN A 235 10.38 12.60 -2.27
N GLU A 236 10.29 12.33 -3.58
CA GLU A 236 10.66 11.04 -4.16
C GLU A 236 12.13 10.66 -3.88
N ARG A 237 13.06 11.61 -4.00
CA ARG A 237 14.49 11.38 -3.75
C ARG A 237 14.79 10.93 -2.32
N TYR A 238 13.93 11.31 -1.37
CA TYR A 238 14.03 10.93 0.03
C TYR A 238 13.17 9.71 0.40
N MET A 239 12.44 9.12 -0.54
CA MET A 239 11.87 7.78 -0.34
C MET A 239 12.98 6.73 -0.34
N LEU A 240 12.80 5.66 0.43
CA LEU A 240 13.72 4.53 0.42
C LEU A 240 13.48 3.66 -0.82
N ASP A 241 14.54 3.10 -1.40
CA ASP A 241 14.44 2.20 -2.55
C ASP A 241 13.60 0.94 -2.23
N SER A 242 13.53 0.54 -0.96
CA SER A 242 12.69 -0.56 -0.47
C SER A 242 11.20 -0.20 -0.40
N ALA A 243 10.86 1.09 -0.42
CA ALA A 243 9.48 1.57 -0.45
C ALA A 243 8.95 1.75 -1.89
N LEU A 244 9.80 1.54 -2.90
CA LEU A 244 9.49 1.75 -4.31
C LEU A 244 9.65 0.44 -5.09
N SER A 245 8.68 0.13 -5.94
CA SER A 245 8.74 -1.13 -6.68
C SER A 245 9.92 -1.24 -7.64
N ASN A 246 10.45 -2.46 -7.82
CA ASN A 246 11.52 -2.70 -8.78
C ASN A 246 11.11 -2.27 -10.20
N LYS A 247 9.86 -2.55 -10.57
CA LYS A 247 9.28 -2.09 -11.84
C LYS A 247 9.31 -0.56 -11.95
N TRP A 248 8.89 0.16 -10.90
CA TRP A 248 8.96 1.61 -10.88
C TRP A 248 10.39 2.12 -11.10
N LYS A 249 11.33 1.64 -10.28
CA LYS A 249 12.72 2.11 -10.28
C LYS A 249 13.38 1.98 -11.66
N HIS A 250 13.12 0.88 -12.37
CA HIS A 250 13.79 0.58 -13.63
C HIS A 250 13.01 1.04 -14.88
N GLU A 251 11.67 0.99 -14.86
CA GLU A 251 10.87 1.21 -16.08
C GLU A 251 10.19 2.59 -16.11
N HIS A 252 9.79 3.13 -14.96
CA HIS A 252 8.89 4.29 -14.91
C HIS A 252 9.53 5.54 -14.33
N ARG A 253 10.38 5.37 -13.31
CA ARG A 253 11.07 6.47 -12.62
C ARG A 253 11.85 7.38 -13.57
N PRO A 254 12.59 6.89 -14.60
CA PRO A 254 13.34 7.78 -15.49
C PRO A 254 12.45 8.77 -16.25
N GLU A 255 11.33 8.30 -16.83
CA GLU A 255 10.38 9.15 -17.56
C GLU A 255 9.65 10.10 -16.61
N TRP A 256 9.24 9.60 -15.45
CA TRP A 256 8.55 10.39 -14.43
C TRP A 256 9.42 11.54 -13.92
N ALA A 257 10.68 11.24 -13.55
CA ALA A 257 11.62 12.22 -13.05
C ALA A 257 11.98 13.26 -14.12
N LEU A 258 12.21 12.83 -15.37
CA LEU A 258 12.46 13.73 -16.50
C LEU A 258 11.27 14.68 -16.72
N THR A 259 10.04 14.17 -16.64
CA THR A 259 8.84 14.99 -16.81
C THR A 259 8.71 16.05 -15.73
N LEU A 260 8.91 15.68 -14.44
CA LEU A 260 8.89 16.66 -13.36
C LEU A 260 10.04 17.66 -13.46
N GLN A 261 11.22 17.23 -13.88
CA GLN A 261 12.37 18.11 -14.07
C GLN A 261 12.07 19.17 -15.14
N ASN A 262 11.49 18.76 -16.27
CA ASN A 262 11.05 19.68 -17.32
C ASN A 262 10.03 20.71 -16.79
N ILE A 263 9.06 20.28 -15.96
CA ILE A 263 8.08 21.20 -15.36
C ILE A 263 8.75 22.14 -14.33
N ALA A 264 9.71 21.62 -13.56
CA ALA A 264 10.49 22.39 -12.60
C ALA A 264 11.33 23.49 -13.27
N ASP A 265 11.84 23.25 -14.48
CA ASP A 265 12.74 24.17 -15.16
C ASP A 265 12.02 25.28 -15.95
N ILE A 266 10.72 25.14 -16.24
CA ILE A 266 9.90 26.18 -16.91
C ILE A 266 9.85 27.50 -16.11
N GLY A 267 10.06 27.45 -14.79
CA GLY A 267 9.96 28.60 -13.90
C GLY A 267 11.29 29.27 -13.52
N ARG A 268 12.43 28.82 -14.06
CA ARG A 268 13.76 29.43 -13.84
C ARG A 268 14.15 30.34 -15.00
#